data_AF-A0A6A4QMR4-F1
#
_entry.id   AF-A0A6A4QMR4-F1
#
_cell.length_a   1.000
_cell.length_b   1.000
_cell.length_c   1.000
_cell.angle_alpha   90.00
_cell.angle_beta   90.00
_cell.angle_gamma   90.00
#
_symmetry.space_group_name_H-M   'P 1'
#
loop_
_entity.id
_entity.type
_entity.pdbx_description
1 polymer ?
#
loop_
_entity_poly.entity_id
_entity_poly.type
_entity_poly.pdbx_seq_one_letter_code
_entity_poly.pdbx_strand_id
1 'polypeptide(L)'
;MKFHTVLFMWLTRKVLGSTIGEKEAEKQVIEFVKRYIDSYTPLLAGNSVYVDFQFLKKYMPELAALFSHVVVDVSSVKALCKRWYPTDRKKAPAKEKRHRALNDIRESIEELRYYKANIFKSKSNK
;
A
#
# COMPACT_ATOMS: atom_id res chain seq x y z
N MET A 1 21.73 -10.94 -5.30
CA MET A 1 21.00 -12.07 -4.69
C MET A 1 21.19 -12.23 -3.17
N LYS A 2 22.09 -11.48 -2.50
CA LYS A 2 22.34 -11.63 -1.04
C LYS A 2 21.41 -10.80 -0.12
N PHE A 3 20.83 -9.69 -0.60
CA PHE A 3 19.99 -8.81 0.23
C PHE A 3 18.60 -9.37 0.58
N HIS A 4 17.99 -10.16 -0.29
CA HIS A 4 16.65 -10.74 -0.06
C HIS A 4 16.66 -11.76 1.10
N THR A 5 17.68 -12.62 1.17
CA THR A 5 17.78 -13.68 2.17
C THR A 5 17.99 -13.13 3.59
N VAL A 6 18.76 -12.05 3.72
CA VAL A 6 19.03 -11.40 5.01
C VAL A 6 17.77 -10.75 5.58
N LEU A 7 16.95 -10.15 4.73
CA LEU A 7 15.73 -9.45 5.16
C LEU A 7 14.61 -10.42 5.55
N PHE A 8 14.45 -11.53 4.83
CA PHE A 8 13.50 -12.60 5.17
C PHE A 8 13.84 -13.22 6.53
N MET A 9 15.11 -13.56 6.75
CA MET A 9 15.58 -14.13 8.02
C MET A 9 15.42 -13.14 9.20
N TRP A 10 15.51 -11.84 8.93
CA TRP A 10 15.30 -10.78 9.93
C TRP A 10 13.81 -10.63 10.33
N LEU A 11 12.89 -10.66 9.36
CA LEU A 11 11.45 -10.59 9.67
C LEU A 11 11.00 -11.83 10.46
N THR A 12 11.44 -13.03 10.06
CA THR A 12 11.14 -14.27 10.78
C THR A 12 11.58 -14.20 12.23
N ARG A 13 12.81 -13.72 12.50
CA ARG A 13 13.30 -13.53 13.88
C ARG A 13 12.44 -12.54 14.67
N LYS A 14 11.98 -11.46 14.05
CA LYS A 14 11.10 -10.49 14.71
C LYS A 14 9.73 -11.07 15.03
N VAL A 15 9.16 -11.89 14.15
CA VAL A 15 7.88 -12.55 14.41
C VAL A 15 8.02 -13.53 15.57
N LEU A 16 9.08 -14.35 15.59
CA LEU A 16 9.35 -15.29 16.68
C LEU A 16 9.57 -14.61 18.04
N GLY A 17 10.13 -13.40 18.05
CA GLY A 17 10.33 -12.60 19.26
C GLY A 17 9.18 -11.64 19.58
N SER A 18 8.10 -11.62 18.80
CA SER A 18 6.97 -10.72 19.01
C SER A 18 6.04 -11.26 20.09
N THR A 19 5.62 -10.39 21.01
CA THR A 19 4.59 -10.68 22.01
C THR A 19 3.21 -10.13 21.61
N ILE A 20 3.12 -9.47 20.45
CA ILE A 20 1.88 -8.87 19.95
C ILE A 20 1.10 -9.93 19.18
N GLY A 21 -0.09 -10.27 19.67
CA GLY A 21 -1.05 -11.13 18.98
C GLY A 21 -1.87 -10.38 17.93
N GLU A 22 -2.59 -11.12 17.08
CA GLU A 22 -3.36 -10.56 15.96
C GLU A 22 -4.41 -9.53 16.39
N LYS A 23 -5.20 -9.83 17.43
CA LYS A 23 -6.22 -8.90 17.95
C LYS A 23 -5.65 -7.62 18.52
N GLU A 24 -4.50 -7.72 19.19
CA GLU A 24 -3.82 -6.56 19.76
C GLU A 24 -3.23 -5.68 18.65
N ALA A 25 -2.63 -6.31 17.63
CA ALA A 25 -2.19 -5.59 16.44
C ALA A 25 -3.35 -4.88 15.73
N GLU A 26 -4.49 -5.57 15.54
CA GLU A 26 -5.70 -5.00 14.94
C GLU A 26 -6.17 -3.76 15.71
N LYS A 27 -6.29 -3.86 17.03
CA LYS A 27 -6.71 -2.75 17.90
C LYS A 27 -5.79 -1.54 17.78
N GLN A 28 -4.47 -1.75 17.85
CA GLN A 28 -3.49 -0.66 17.73
C GLN A 28 -3.61 0.05 16.38
N VAL A 29 -3.83 -0.69 15.30
CA VAL A 29 -4.01 -0.11 13.95
C VAL A 29 -5.35 0.63 13.85
N ILE A 30 -6.44 0.08 14.39
CA ILE A 30 -7.75 0.77 14.43
C ILE A 30 -7.64 2.11 15.16
N GLU A 31 -7.01 2.13 16.34
CA GLU A 31 -6.80 3.36 17.11
C GLU A 31 -5.94 4.36 16.33
N PHE A 32 -4.88 3.89 15.67
CA PHE A 32 -4.08 4.74 14.80
C PHE A 32 -4.93 5.34 13.66
N VAL A 33 -5.69 4.52 12.94
CA VAL A 33 -6.48 4.90 11.78
C VAL A 33 -7.60 5.89 12.15
N LYS A 34 -8.31 5.64 13.26
CA LYS A 34 -9.38 6.52 13.76
C LYS A 34 -8.91 7.94 14.12
N ARG A 35 -7.61 8.14 14.43
CA ARG A 35 -7.07 9.49 14.68
C ARG A 35 -6.95 10.37 13.44
N TYR A 36 -7.02 9.77 12.24
CA TYR A 36 -6.84 10.47 10.97
C TYR A 36 -8.08 10.45 10.08
N ILE A 37 -9.17 9.83 10.53
CA ILE A 37 -10.43 9.78 9.79
C ILE A 37 -11.45 10.63 10.53
N ASP A 38 -12.04 11.57 9.81
CA ASP A 38 -13.15 12.37 10.29
C ASP A 38 -14.49 11.71 9.89
N SER A 39 -15.37 12.42 9.19
CA SER A 39 -16.73 11.99 8.89
C SER A 39 -16.90 11.15 7.62
N TYR A 40 -15.81 10.64 7.02
CA TYR A 40 -15.87 9.93 5.74
C TYR A 40 -15.30 8.52 5.82
N THR A 41 -15.78 7.62 4.96
CA THR A 41 -15.22 6.27 4.83
C THR A 41 -13.92 6.31 4.04
N PRO A 42 -12.76 5.98 4.62
CA PRO A 42 -11.49 5.96 3.92
C PRO A 42 -11.44 4.87 2.83
N LEU A 43 -10.61 5.12 1.81
CA LEU A 43 -10.25 4.12 0.81
C LEU A 43 -8.90 3.52 1.17
N LEU A 44 -8.78 2.19 1.06
CA LEU A 44 -7.49 1.53 1.17
C LEU A 44 -6.69 1.75 -0.13
N ALA A 45 -5.41 2.12 -0.02
CA ALA A 45 -4.56 2.47 -1.14
C ALA A 45 -3.20 1.80 -1.06
N GLY A 46 -2.67 1.36 -2.20
CA GLY A 46 -1.36 0.71 -2.27
C GLY A 46 -1.16 -0.04 -3.58
N ASN A 47 -0.02 -0.71 -3.72
CA ASN A 47 0.24 -1.57 -4.86
C ASN A 47 -0.31 -2.98 -4.62
N SER A 48 -1.17 -3.46 -5.52
CA SER A 48 -1.80 -4.77 -5.39
C SER A 48 -2.57 -4.92 -4.08
N VAL A 49 -3.08 -3.79 -3.57
CA VAL A 49 -3.66 -3.64 -2.23
C VAL A 49 -4.92 -4.46 -2.02
N TYR A 50 -5.56 -4.92 -3.10
CA TYR A 50 -6.67 -5.85 -3.02
C TYR A 50 -6.27 -7.14 -2.28
N VAL A 51 -5.04 -7.63 -2.46
CA VAL A 51 -4.55 -8.82 -1.75
C VAL A 51 -4.47 -8.54 -0.25
N ASP A 52 -3.89 -7.41 0.14
CA ASP A 52 -3.82 -7.00 1.55
C ASP A 52 -5.23 -6.88 2.15
N PHE A 53 -6.18 -6.31 1.40
CA PHE A 53 -7.55 -6.17 1.88
C PHE A 53 -8.24 -7.52 2.11
N GLN A 54 -7.99 -8.52 1.27
CA GLN A 54 -8.50 -9.88 1.49
C GLN A 54 -7.91 -10.50 2.76
N PHE A 55 -6.62 -10.27 3.04
CA PHE A 55 -6.01 -10.69 4.30
C PHE A 55 -6.66 -10.00 5.50
N LEU A 56 -6.86 -8.68 5.44
CA LEU A 56 -7.55 -7.95 6.50
C LEU A 56 -8.96 -8.49 6.74
N LYS A 57 -9.76 -8.73 5.70
CA LYS A 57 -11.11 -9.29 5.86
C LYS A 57 -11.15 -10.63 6.59
N LYS A 58 -10.09 -11.44 6.45
CA LYS A 58 -10.02 -12.76 7.08
C LYS A 58 -9.46 -12.72 8.50
N TYR A 59 -8.41 -11.94 8.73
CA TYR A 59 -7.63 -11.98 9.98
C TYR A 59 -7.85 -10.77 10.89
N MET A 60 -8.32 -9.64 10.32
CA MET A 60 -8.56 -8.37 11.02
C MET A 60 -9.88 -7.72 10.52
N PRO A 61 -11.03 -8.36 10.74
CA PRO A 61 -12.31 -7.95 10.16
C PRO A 61 -12.83 -6.61 10.70
N GLU A 62 -12.53 -6.25 11.95
CA GLU A 62 -12.95 -4.96 12.54
C GLU A 62 -12.19 -3.80 11.88
N LEU A 63 -10.90 -4.00 11.59
CA LEU A 63 -10.11 -3.04 10.84
C LEU A 63 -10.59 -2.95 9.38
N ALA A 64 -10.87 -4.09 8.74
CA ALA A 64 -11.36 -4.12 7.36
C ALA A 64 -12.69 -3.36 7.20
N ALA A 65 -13.56 -3.41 8.22
CA ALA A 65 -14.86 -2.73 8.23
C ALA A 65 -14.76 -1.20 8.23
N LEU A 66 -13.60 -0.62 8.59
CA LEU A 66 -13.39 0.83 8.53
C LEU A 66 -13.27 1.35 7.09
N PHE A 67 -12.91 0.50 6.13
CA PHE A 67 -12.61 0.90 4.76
C PHE A 67 -13.76 0.60 3.80
N SER A 68 -13.86 1.39 2.74
CA SER A 68 -14.76 1.07 1.62
C SER A 68 -14.34 -0.22 0.92
N HIS A 69 -15.29 -0.89 0.27
CA HIS A 69 -14.99 -1.99 -0.64
C HIS A 69 -14.22 -1.53 -1.89
N VAL A 70 -14.29 -0.23 -2.21
CA VAL A 70 -13.52 0.41 -3.28
C VAL A 70 -12.09 0.66 -2.79
N VAL A 71 -11.12 0.26 -3.61
CA VAL A 71 -9.69 0.42 -3.32
C VAL A 71 -8.98 1.27 -4.37
N VAL A 72 -7.94 1.98 -3.97
CA VAL A 72 -7.04 2.70 -4.88
C VAL A 72 -5.82 1.82 -5.15
N ASP A 73 -5.90 0.99 -6.19
CA ASP A 73 -4.81 0.09 -6.56
C ASP A 73 -3.84 0.73 -7.57
N VAL A 74 -2.63 1.05 -7.09
CA VAL A 74 -1.55 1.64 -7.90
C VAL A 74 -1.07 0.68 -8.98
N SER A 75 -1.14 -0.63 -8.76
CA SER A 75 -0.75 -1.64 -9.74
C SER A 75 -1.68 -1.65 -10.96
N SER A 76 -2.96 -1.33 -10.77
CA SER A 76 -3.92 -1.14 -11.87
C SER A 76 -3.51 0.04 -12.75
N VAL A 77 -3.19 1.19 -12.15
CA VAL A 77 -2.73 2.39 -12.86
C VAL A 77 -1.41 2.12 -13.60
N LYS A 78 -0.49 1.39 -12.97
CA LYS A 78 0.76 0.94 -13.57
C LYS A 78 0.56 0.07 -14.80
N ALA A 79 -0.38 -0.88 -14.75
CA ALA A 79 -0.71 -1.74 -15.87
C ALA A 79 -1.25 -0.92 -17.06
N LEU A 80 -2.14 0.04 -16.79
CA LEU A 80 -2.65 0.97 -17.80
C LEU A 80 -1.53 1.85 -18.38
N CYS A 81 -0.69 2.44 -17.53
CA CYS A 81 0.48 3.23 -17.94
C CYS A 81 1.39 2.44 -18.88
N LYS A 82 1.68 1.18 -18.56
CA LYS A 82 2.52 0.32 -19.41
C LYS A 82 1.92 0.09 -20.80
N ARG A 83 0.59 -0.02 -20.91
CA ARG A 83 -0.10 -0.32 -22.17
C ARG A 83 -0.39 0.93 -23.01
N TRP A 84 -0.78 2.02 -22.36
CA TRP A 84 -1.24 3.23 -23.04
C TRP A 84 -0.15 4.31 -23.16
N TYR A 85 0.83 4.32 -22.25
CA TYR A 85 1.87 5.34 -22.15
C TYR A 85 3.28 4.72 -21.98
N PRO A 86 3.77 3.92 -22.95
CA PRO A 86 5.01 3.16 -22.80
C PRO A 86 6.26 4.04 -22.60
N THR A 87 6.26 5.27 -23.14
CA THR A 87 7.36 6.23 -22.97
C THR A 87 7.41 6.76 -21.54
N ASP A 88 6.26 7.16 -20.98
CA ASP A 88 6.17 7.66 -19.60
C ASP A 88 6.42 6.54 -18.58
N ARG A 89 6.07 5.30 -18.92
CA ARG A 89 6.39 4.17 -18.05
C ARG A 89 7.90 4.01 -17.82
N LYS A 90 8.74 4.29 -18.82
CA LYS A 90 10.21 4.18 -18.70
C LYS A 90 10.82 5.22 -17.77
N LYS A 91 10.15 6.34 -17.58
CA LYS A 91 10.57 7.45 -16.70
C LYS A 91 10.02 7.34 -15.27
N ALA A 92 9.11 6.39 -15.02
CA ALA A 92 8.56 6.17 -13.69
C ALA A 92 9.65 5.71 -12.70
N PRO A 93 9.59 6.15 -11.43
CA PRO A 93 10.61 5.83 -10.44
C PRO A 93 10.78 4.31 -10.27
N ALA A 94 12.04 3.88 -10.17
CA ALA A 94 12.38 2.51 -9.88
C ALA A 94 12.12 2.22 -8.40
N LYS A 95 11.48 1.07 -8.12
CA LYS A 95 11.31 0.60 -6.73
C LYS A 95 12.60 -0.02 -6.25
N GLU A 96 13.07 0.40 -5.08
CA GLU A 96 14.26 -0.18 -4.46
C GLU A 96 13.94 -1.53 -3.80
N LYS A 97 12.64 -1.82 -3.54
CA LYS A 97 12.14 -3.09 -3.00
C LYS A 97 12.89 -3.48 -1.72
N ARG A 98 12.90 -2.60 -0.72
CA ARG A 98 13.57 -2.85 0.56
C ARG A 98 12.75 -3.73 1.53
N HIS A 99 11.70 -4.42 1.05
CA HIS A 99 10.73 -5.30 1.74
C HIS A 99 10.46 -4.97 3.21
N ARG A 100 10.16 -3.69 3.44
CA ARG A 100 9.68 -3.20 4.73
C ARG A 100 8.39 -2.46 4.43
N ALA A 101 7.32 -2.85 5.11
CA ALA A 101 5.98 -2.31 4.87
C ALA A 101 5.95 -0.78 4.74
N LEU A 102 6.58 -0.04 5.66
CA LEU A 102 6.62 1.43 5.60
C LEU A 102 7.36 1.99 4.38
N ASN A 103 8.44 1.34 3.94
CA ASN A 103 9.17 1.74 2.74
C ASN A 103 8.34 1.44 1.50
N ASP A 104 7.72 0.26 1.45
CA ASP A 104 6.87 -0.15 0.32
C ASP A 104 5.63 0.76 0.19
N ILE A 105 5.06 1.23 1.31
CA ILE A 105 3.99 2.25 1.33
C ILE A 105 4.49 3.57 0.71
N ARG A 106 5.66 4.06 1.14
CA ARG A 106 6.24 5.31 0.61
C ARG A 106 6.53 5.23 -0.88
N GLU A 107 7.08 4.10 -1.33
CA GLU A 107 7.32 3.84 -2.76
C GLU A 107 6.00 3.80 -3.56
N SER A 108 4.93 3.23 -2.98
CA SER A 108 3.60 3.16 -3.62
C SER A 108 2.99 4.56 -3.78
N ILE A 109 3.13 5.41 -2.77
CA ILE A 109 2.67 6.81 -2.81
C ILE A 109 3.42 7.58 -3.91
N GLU A 110 4.74 7.42 -3.97
CA GLU A 110 5.56 8.13 -4.97
C GLU A 110 5.27 7.66 -6.40
N GLU A 111 5.07 6.35 -6.60
CA GLU A 111 4.65 5.78 -7.89
C GLU A 111 3.29 6.37 -8.33
N LEU A 112 2.32 6.49 -7.42
CA LEU A 112 1.03 7.09 -7.74
C LEU A 112 1.11 8.60 -8.01
N ARG A 113 1.95 9.34 -7.27
CA ARG A 113 2.22 10.77 -7.55
C ARG A 113 2.77 10.96 -8.95
N TYR A 114 3.74 10.12 -9.35
CA TYR A 114 4.28 10.13 -10.69
C TYR A 114 3.18 9.91 -11.75
N TYR A 115 2.32 8.90 -11.59
CA TYR A 115 1.24 8.67 -12.55
C TYR A 115 0.27 9.85 -12.61
N LYS A 116 -0.15 10.38 -11.45
CA LYS A 116 -1.03 11.55 -11.39
C LYS A 116 -0.48 12.74 -12.18
N ALA A 117 0.84 12.96 -12.14
CA ALA A 117 1.47 14.09 -12.83
C ALA A 117 1.67 13.88 -14.34
N ASN A 118 1.82 12.62 -14.80
CA ASN A 118 2.27 12.34 -16.17
C ASN A 118 1.19 11.74 -17.09
N ILE A 119 0.23 10.97 -16.57
CA ILE A 119 -0.73 10.23 -17.41
C ILE A 119 -2.19 10.62 -17.17
N PHE A 120 -2.49 11.36 -16.10
CA PHE A 120 -3.82 11.90 -15.86
C PHE A 120 -3.91 13.33 -16.39
N LYS A 121 -5.12 13.74 -16.81
CA LYS A 121 -5.37 15.12 -17.22
C LYS A 121 -5.01 16.07 -16.08
N SER A 122 -4.32 17.16 -16.42
CA SER A 122 -4.10 18.25 -15.47
C SER A 122 -5.44 18.80 -15.01
N LYS A 123 -5.51 19.21 -13.74
CA LYS A 123 -6.68 19.97 -13.29
C LYS A 123 -6.70 21.28 -14.07
N SER A 124 -7.73 21.47 -14.91
CA SER A 124 -8.04 22.79 -15.44
C SER A 124 -8.45 23.65 -14.25
N ASN A 125 -7.74 24.76 -14.01
CA ASN A 125 -8.22 25.81 -13.12
C ASN A 125 -9.46 26.42 -13.78
N LYS A 126 -10.63 25.92 -13.41
CA LYS A 126 -11.91 26.59 -13.60
C LYS A 126 -12.38 27.11 -12.27
#